data_AF-A0A963CVM3-F1
#
_entry.id   AF-A0A963CVM3-F1
#
_cell.length_a   1.000
_cell.length_b   1.000
_cell.length_c   1.000
_cell.angle_alpha   90.00
_cell.angle_beta   90.00
_cell.angle_gamma   90.00
#
_symmetry.space_group_name_H-M   'P 1'
#
loop_
_entity.id
_entity.type
_entity.pdbx_description
1 polymer ?
#
loop_
_entity_poly.entity_id
_entity_poly.type
_entity_poly.pdbx_seq_one_letter_code
_entity_poly.pdbx_strand_id
1 'polypeptide(L)' 'MFSVYAVKLCAEEKERWYIDSYQSLEEAKHVANCYTCGTADYAYVKDTAGGTVFFIRRPDCDEELATRPQ' A
#
# COMPACT_ATOMS: atom_id res chain seq x y z
N MET A 1 -5.10 2.04 -16.94
CA MET A 1 -4.90 0.80 -16.16
C MET A 1 -4.03 1.10 -14.95
N PHE A 2 -4.37 0.53 -13.81
CA PHE A 2 -3.82 0.87 -12.50
C PHE A 2 -3.42 -0.40 -11.77
N SER A 3 -2.13 -0.58 -11.52
CA SER A 3 -1.57 -1.77 -10.89
C SER A 3 -1.49 -1.59 -9.38
N VAL A 4 -2.07 -2.51 -8.63
CA VAL A 4 -2.10 -2.49 -7.16
C VAL A 4 -0.98 -3.37 -6.61
N TYR A 5 -0.25 -2.82 -5.66
CA TYR A 5 0.79 -3.52 -4.92
C TYR A 5 0.52 -3.42 -3.43
N ALA A 6 0.74 -4.52 -2.73
CA ALA A 6 0.69 -4.59 -1.28
C ALA A 6 2.09 -4.93 -0.77
N VAL A 7 2.47 -4.35 0.37
CA VAL A 7 3.77 -4.57 0.98
C VAL A 7 3.62 -4.86 2.45
N LYS A 8 4.33 -5.89 2.89
CA LYS A 8 4.52 -6.22 4.30
C LYS A 8 5.98 -6.01 4.70
N LEU A 9 6.18 -5.38 5.84
CA LEU A 9 7.45 -5.13 6.48
C LEU A 9 7.67 -6.23 7.51
N CYS A 10 8.61 -7.12 7.27
CA CYS A 10 8.99 -8.19 8.19
C CYS A 10 10.40 -7.91 8.71
N ALA A 11 10.51 -7.22 9.86
CA ALA A 11 11.75 -6.90 10.59
C ALA A 11 12.90 -6.27 9.76
N GLU A 12 13.47 -7.01 8.80
CA GLU A 12 14.61 -6.63 7.96
C GLU A 12 14.31 -6.79 6.44
N GLU A 13 13.19 -7.42 6.07
CA GLU A 13 12.81 -7.68 4.68
C GLU A 13 11.48 -7.02 4.31
N LYS A 14 11.37 -6.62 3.03
CA LYS A 14 10.16 -6.05 2.46
C LYS A 14 9.58 -7.06 1.48
N GLU A 15 8.47 -7.69 1.86
CA GLU A 15 7.75 -8.57 0.95
C GLU A 15 6.73 -7.75 0.17
N ARG A 16 6.90 -7.69 -1.16
CA ARG A 16 6.01 -6.97 -2.06
C ARG A 16 5.25 -7.96 -2.92
N TRP A 17 3.93 -7.85 -2.91
CA TRP A 17 3.04 -8.59 -3.79
C TRP A 17 2.41 -7.68 -4.83
N TYR A 18 2.38 -8.16 -6.08
CA TYR A 18 1.46 -7.64 -7.08
C TYR A 18 0.09 -8.27 -6.82
N ILE A 19 -0.93 -7.44 -6.66
CA ILE A 19 -2.29 -7.91 -6.39
C ILE A 19 -3.01 -8.15 -7.71
N ASP A 20 -3.32 -7.07 -8.43
CA ASP A 20 -3.94 -7.10 -9.74
C ASP A 20 -3.86 -5.71 -10.40
N SER A 21 -4.43 -5.57 -11.59
CA SER A 21 -4.57 -4.33 -12.33
C SER A 21 -6.02 -4.04 -12.67
N TYR A 22 -6.43 -2.79 -12.49
CA TYR A 22 -7.81 -2.35 -12.70
C TYR A 22 -7.88 -1.23 -13.73
N GLN A 23 -9.03 -1.08 -14.40
CA GLN A 23 -9.21 0.00 -15.37
C GLN A 23 -9.55 1.33 -14.70
N SER A 24 -10.26 1.29 -13.56
CA SER A 24 -10.60 2.47 -12.77
C SER A 24 -9.61 2.70 -11.62
N LEU A 25 -9.26 3.96 -11.40
CA LEU A 25 -8.44 4.36 -10.25
C LEU A 25 -9.19 4.15 -8.93
N GLU A 26 -10.51 4.37 -8.90
CA GLU A 26 -11.31 4.21 -7.69
C GLU A 26 -11.38 2.76 -7.23
N GLU A 27 -11.51 1.83 -8.18
CA GLU A 27 -11.48 0.40 -7.92
C GLU A 27 -10.10 -0.04 -7.39
N ALA A 28 -9.02 0.40 -8.04
CA ALA A 28 -7.66 0.13 -7.59
C ALA A 28 -7.39 0.68 -6.17
N LYS A 29 -7.90 1.87 -5.85
CA LYS A 29 -7.83 2.48 -4.52
C LYS A 29 -8.59 1.67 -3.48
N HIS A 30 -9.81 1.24 -3.81
CA HIS A 30 -10.63 0.43 -2.93
C HIS A 30 -9.92 -0.88 -2.58
N VAL A 31 -9.37 -1.57 -3.58
CA VAL A 31 -8.61 -2.81 -3.38
C VAL A 31 -7.36 -2.56 -2.55
N ALA A 32 -6.57 -1.53 -2.86
CA ALA A 32 -5.40 -1.16 -2.05
C ALA A 32 -5.76 -0.95 -0.57
N ASN A 33 -6.89 -0.29 -0.29
CA ASN A 33 -7.39 -0.08 1.07
C ASN A 33 -7.79 -1.41 1.77
N CYS A 34 -8.45 -2.33 1.05
CA CYS A 34 -8.78 -3.65 1.59
C CYS A 34 -7.53 -4.44 2.03
N TYR A 35 -6.44 -4.36 1.26
CA TYR A 35 -5.20 -5.06 1.58
C TYR A 35 -4.46 -4.46 2.78
N THR A 36 -4.56 -3.14 2.99
CA THR A 36 -4.00 -2.51 4.20
C THR A 36 -4.77 -2.89 5.47
N CYS A 37 -6.09 -3.05 5.43
CA CYS A 37 -6.85 -3.45 6.63
C CYS A 37 -6.57 -4.91 7.08
N GLY A 38 -6.01 -5.75 6.21
CA GLY A 38 -5.75 -7.16 6.49
C GLY A 38 -4.29 -7.47 6.78
N THR A 39 -3.52 -7.67 5.71
CA THR A 39 -2.22 -8.38 5.72
C THR A 39 -1.01 -7.53 5.39
N ALA A 40 -1.20 -6.35 4.78
CA ALA A 40 -0.13 -5.49 4.34
C ALA A 40 0.02 -4.26 5.26
N ASP A 41 1.26 -3.87 5.55
CA ASP A 41 1.56 -2.63 6.27
C ASP A 41 1.23 -1.40 5.42
N TYR A 42 1.43 -1.51 4.11
CA TYR A 42 1.05 -0.47 3.16
C TYR A 42 0.71 -1.03 1.78
N ALA A 43 -0.10 -0.29 1.04
CA ALA A 43 -0.41 -0.58 -0.35
C ALA A 43 -0.28 0.68 -1.20
N TYR A 44 -0.01 0.49 -2.47
CA TYR A 44 0.10 1.59 -3.42
C TYR A 44 -0.36 1.19 -4.81
N VAL A 45 -0.74 2.19 -5.59
CA VAL A 45 -1.24 2.01 -6.96
C VAL A 45 -0.30 2.73 -7.90
N LYS A 46 0.10 2.03 -8.98
CA LYS A 46 0.85 2.61 -10.08
C LYS A 46 -0.01 2.77 -11.32
N ASP A 47 0.20 3.86 -12.05
CA ASP A 47 -0.37 4.02 -13.38
C ASP A 47 0.48 3.32 -14.46
N THR A 48 0.03 3.34 -15.71
CA THR A 48 0.71 2.70 -16.84
C THR A 48 2.08 3.30 -17.16
N ALA A 49 2.34 4.56 -16.81
CA ALA A 49 3.66 5.18 -16.91
C ALA A 49 4.61 4.75 -15.78
N GLY A 50 4.12 3.96 -14.81
CA GLY A 50 4.90 3.44 -13.69
C GLY A 50 4.98 4.37 -12.48
N GLY A 51 4.29 5.51 -12.52
CA GLY A 51 4.20 6.46 -11.42
C GLY A 51 3.26 6.00 -10.33
N THR A 52 3.61 6.25 -9.07
CA THR A 52 2.71 5.96 -7.95
C THR A 52 1.65 7.05 -7.86
N VAL A 53 0.39 6.70 -8.09
CA VAL A 53 -0.76 7.63 -8.10
C VAL A 53 -1.62 7.54 -6.84
N PHE A 54 -1.42 6.51 -6.02
CA PHE A 54 -2.06 6.37 -4.72
C PHE A 54 -1.18 5.58 -3.76
N PHE A 55 -1.27 5.91 -2.48
CA PHE A 55 -0.53 5.29 -1.41
C PHE A 55 -1.37 5.30 -0.13
N ILE A 56 -1.43 4.17 0.56
CA ILE A 56 -2.15 4.02 1.83
C ILE A 56 -1.35 3.12 2.78
N ARG A 57 -1.35 3.47 4.07
CA ARG A 57 -0.72 2.72 5.16
C ARG A 57 -1.78 2.26 6.15
N ARG A 58 -1.47 1.19 6.88
CA ARG A 58 -2.24 0.84 8.07
C ARG A 58 -2.24 1.99 9.08
N PRO A 59 -3.39 2.32 9.69
CA PRO A 59 -3.47 3.39 10.69
C PRO A 59 -2.63 3.08 11.95
N ASP A 60 -2.43 1.81 12.28
CA ASP A 60 -1.62 1.36 13.43
C ASP A 60 -0.12 1.69 13.31
N CYS A 61 0.39 2.00 12.10
CA CYS A 61 1.81 2.32 11.92
C CYS A 61 2.21 3.73 12.43
N ASP A 62 1.26 4.57 12.83
CA ASP A 62 1.56 5.92 13.35
C ASP A 62 1.94 5.94 14.84
N GLU A 63 1.56 4.91 15.62
CA GLU A 63 1.87 4.86 17.06
C GLU A 63 3.38 4.72 17.37
N GLU A 64 4.15 4.15 16.43
CA GLU A 64 5.60 3.98 16.61
C GLU A 64 6.41 5.24 16.21
N LEU A 65 5.84 6.14 15.42
CA LEU A 65 6.48 7.41 15.02
C LEU A 65 6.22 8.56 15.99
N ALA A 66 5.14 8.49 16.79
CA ALA A 66 4.81 9.50 17.79
C ALA A 66 5.65 9.43 19.08
N THR A 67 6.42 8.35 19.29
CA THR A 67 7.20 8.11 20.51
C THR A 67 8.70 8.38 20.37
N ARG A 68 9.17 8.81 19.20
CA ARG A 68 10.59 9.20 19.01
C ARG A 68 10.75 10.69 19.32
N PRO A 69 11.53 11.09 20.35
CA PRO A 69 11.80 12.50 20.61
C PRO A 69 12.57 13.09 19.42
N GLN A 70 12.11 14.27 18.97
CA GLN A 70 12.82 15.12 17.99
C GLN A 70 14.12 15.66 18.56
#